data_AF-A0AAE1VS35-F1
#
_entry.id   AF-A0AAE1VS35-F1
#
_cell.length_a   1.000
_cell.length_b   1.000
_cell.length_c   1.000
_cell.angle_alpha   90.00
_cell.angle_beta   90.00
_cell.angle_gamma   90.00
#
_symmetry.space_group_name_H-M   'P 1'
#
loop_
_entity.id
_entity.type
_entity.pdbx_description
1 polymer ?
#
loop_
_entity_poly.entity_id
_entity_poly.type
_entity_poly.pdbx_seq_one_letter_code
_entity_poly.pdbx_strand_id
1 'polypeptide(L)'
;MELPLTWDLNLENYAKWWASSRREDCRLMHSFPEGDFKLGENIYWGSGNTWTPTDAVNAWADEKKYYDYASNSCVEGQLCGHYTQIVWKTTRRVGCARVICDSGDVFMTCNYDPPGNYIVRATKMELPLTWDSNLENYAKWWASQRREVRRLMHSFPESDFKLGENISWGSGNTWTPTHVANAWADEKKYYDYASNSCVEGQLCGDYTQNVWKSTRRVGCARVIRNSGDVFMTCN
;
A
#
# COMPACT_ATOMS: atom_id res chain seq x y z
N MET A 1 -21.88 -8.14 9.50
CA MET A 1 -21.74 -7.33 10.72
C MET A 1 -20.31 -6.84 10.75
N GLU A 2 -20.08 -5.55 10.57
CA GLU A 2 -18.74 -4.95 10.70
C GLU A 2 -18.45 -4.75 12.19
N LEU A 3 -17.25 -5.10 12.63
CA LEU A 3 -16.85 -4.93 14.02
C LEU A 3 -16.32 -3.50 14.21
N PRO A 4 -16.68 -2.81 15.30
CA PRO A 4 -16.12 -1.51 15.60
C PRO A 4 -14.62 -1.60 15.85
N LEU A 5 -13.89 -0.52 15.55
CA LEU A 5 -12.48 -0.40 15.91
C LEU A 5 -12.32 -0.42 17.43
N THR A 6 -11.32 -1.14 17.92
CA THR A 6 -10.94 -1.13 19.34
C THR A 6 -9.72 -0.24 19.56
N TRP A 7 -9.70 0.49 20.67
CA TRP A 7 -8.53 1.28 21.03
C TRP A 7 -7.35 0.38 21.41
N ASP A 8 -6.15 0.72 20.95
CA ASP A 8 -4.90 0.00 21.27
C ASP A 8 -3.85 0.97 21.85
N LEU A 9 -3.41 0.68 23.07
CA LEU A 9 -2.46 1.52 23.81
C LEU A 9 -1.05 1.56 23.17
N ASN A 10 -0.65 0.50 22.45
CA ASN A 10 0.64 0.52 21.75
C ASN A 10 0.58 1.45 20.54
N LEU A 11 -0.53 1.45 19.80
CA LEU A 11 -0.76 2.39 18.70
C LEU A 11 -0.84 3.83 19.23
N GLU A 12 -1.51 4.07 20.36
CA GLU A 12 -1.54 5.38 21.01
C GLU A 12 -0.13 5.85 21.41
N ASN A 13 0.68 4.99 22.01
CA ASN A 13 2.04 5.33 22.40
C ASN A 13 2.93 5.64 21.19
N TYR A 14 2.76 4.89 20.10
CA TYR A 14 3.44 5.17 18.84
C TYR A 14 3.00 6.52 18.24
N ALA A 15 1.69 6.79 18.20
CA ALA A 15 1.14 8.07 17.79
C ALA A 15 1.69 9.24 18.62
N LYS A 16 1.79 9.07 19.95
CA LYS A 16 2.36 10.08 20.86
C LYS A 16 3.82 10.36 20.59
N TRP A 17 4.61 9.32 20.34
CA TRP A 17 6.02 9.47 19.95
C TRP A 17 6.14 10.29 18.67
N TRP A 18 5.37 9.94 17.64
CA TRP A 18 5.45 10.63 16.36
C TRP A 18 4.95 12.07 16.45
N ALA A 19 3.76 12.29 17.02
CA ALA A 19 3.21 13.62 17.20
C ALA A 19 4.16 14.51 18.02
N SER A 20 4.81 13.96 19.05
CA SER A 20 5.83 14.69 19.82
C SER A 20 7.01 15.15 18.97
N SER A 21 7.45 14.32 18.02
CA SER A 21 8.55 14.64 17.09
C SER A 21 8.18 15.69 16.02
N ARG A 22 6.90 16.03 15.89
CA ARG A 22 6.39 17.09 14.99
C ARG A 22 6.14 18.42 15.71
N ARG A 23 6.38 18.51 17.02
CA ARG A 23 6.11 19.75 17.79
C ARG A 23 6.87 20.97 17.27
N GLU A 24 8.12 20.78 16.83
CA GLU A 24 8.98 21.88 16.37
C GLU A 24 8.50 22.49 15.05
N ASP A 25 8.06 21.67 14.09
CA ASP A 25 7.80 22.11 12.72
C ASP A 25 6.32 22.01 12.30
N CYS A 26 5.50 21.29 13.07
CA CYS A 26 4.10 20.97 12.79
C CYS A 26 3.85 20.38 11.39
N ARG A 27 4.87 19.78 10.76
CA ARG A 27 4.76 19.36 9.36
C ARG A 27 3.86 18.13 9.23
N LEU A 28 2.99 18.17 8.23
CA LEU A 28 2.24 17.00 7.76
C LEU A 28 3.18 16.00 7.09
N MET A 29 3.81 15.16 7.92
CA MET A 29 4.71 14.11 7.49
C MET A 29 4.36 12.82 8.22
N HIS A 30 4.33 11.72 7.47
CA HIS A 30 4.08 10.39 8.01
C HIS A 30 5.24 9.90 8.89
N SER A 31 4.93 9.02 9.85
CA SER A 31 5.88 8.49 10.84
C SER A 31 6.87 7.47 10.28
N PHE A 32 6.67 7.07 9.03
CA PHE A 32 7.50 6.15 8.28
C PHE A 32 7.71 6.69 6.86
N PRO A 33 8.82 6.33 6.19
CA PRO A 33 9.02 6.67 4.79
C PRO A 33 7.83 6.21 3.95
N GLU A 34 7.46 7.01 2.94
CA GLU A 34 6.44 6.61 1.98
C GLU A 34 6.77 5.22 1.40
N GLY A 35 5.82 4.28 1.52
CA GLY A 35 6.02 2.90 1.09
C GLY A 35 6.48 1.90 2.18
N ASP A 36 6.69 2.32 3.42
CA ASP A 36 6.95 1.42 4.57
C ASP A 36 5.70 1.29 5.45
N PHE A 37 4.64 0.68 4.91
CA PHE A 37 3.27 0.59 5.48
C PHE A 37 3.13 -0.38 6.69
N LYS A 38 4.03 -0.29 7.67
CA LYS A 38 3.97 -1.12 8.89
C LYS A 38 2.68 -0.91 9.68
N LEU A 39 2.12 0.29 9.63
CA LEU A 39 0.86 0.69 10.22
C LEU A 39 0.08 1.54 9.22
N GLY A 40 -1.24 1.58 9.36
CA GLY A 40 -2.03 2.61 8.68
C GLY A 40 -1.85 3.92 9.42
N GLU A 41 -1.88 5.05 8.73
CA GLU A 41 -1.73 6.35 9.38
C GLU A 41 -2.57 7.44 8.71
N ASN A 42 -3.32 8.17 9.53
CA ASN A 42 -3.94 9.44 9.14
C ASN A 42 -3.30 10.56 9.96
N ILE A 43 -2.97 11.67 9.29
CA ILE A 43 -2.39 12.87 9.91
C ILE A 43 -3.27 14.09 9.66
N TYR A 44 -3.22 15.05 10.59
CA TYR A 44 -4.00 16.28 10.53
C TYR A 44 -3.18 17.45 11.03
N TRP A 45 -3.34 18.59 10.36
CA TRP A 45 -2.81 19.88 10.78
C TRP A 45 -3.95 20.88 10.77
N GLY A 46 -4.01 21.71 11.81
CA GLY A 46 -4.95 22.81 11.91
C GLY A 46 -4.30 24.02 12.55
N SER A 47 -4.57 25.19 12.00
CA SER A 47 -3.99 26.44 12.52
C SER A 47 -4.59 26.85 13.87
N GLY A 48 -3.73 27.23 14.82
CA GLY A 48 -4.12 27.49 16.20
C GLY A 48 -4.42 26.24 17.02
N ASN A 49 -4.83 26.44 18.27
CA ASN A 49 -4.88 25.36 19.27
C ASN A 49 -6.27 24.77 19.56
N THR A 50 -7.30 25.20 18.83
CA THR A 50 -8.70 24.84 19.12
C THR A 50 -9.18 23.56 18.44
N TRP A 51 -8.43 23.04 17.46
CA TRP A 51 -8.80 21.83 16.72
C TRP A 51 -8.86 20.60 17.64
N THR A 52 -9.96 19.86 17.51
CA THR A 52 -10.28 18.67 18.30
C THR A 52 -10.13 17.39 17.48
N PRO A 53 -9.97 16.22 18.14
CA PRO A 53 -9.95 14.93 17.42
C PRO A 53 -11.19 14.70 16.56
N THR A 54 -12.35 15.21 16.97
CA THR A 54 -13.59 15.13 16.19
C THR A 54 -13.47 15.88 14.87
N ASP A 55 -12.83 17.06 14.86
CA ASP A 55 -12.64 17.85 13.64
C ASP A 55 -11.72 17.12 12.66
N ALA A 56 -10.63 16.52 13.15
CA ALA A 56 -9.73 15.73 12.33
C ALA A 56 -10.43 14.52 11.70
N VAL A 57 -11.19 13.75 12.50
CA VAL A 57 -11.94 12.58 12.02
C VAL A 57 -13.01 12.98 11.01
N ASN A 58 -13.72 14.09 11.23
CA ASN A 58 -14.70 14.60 10.26
C ASN A 58 -14.03 15.02 8.96
N ALA A 59 -12.91 15.74 9.02
CA ALA A 59 -12.16 16.15 7.82
C ALA A 59 -11.68 14.95 6.99
N TRP A 60 -11.18 13.91 7.66
CA TRP A 60 -10.80 12.66 7.01
C TRP A 60 -12.01 11.91 6.42
N ALA A 61 -13.14 11.86 7.14
CA ALA A 61 -14.34 11.19 6.68
C ALA A 61 -15.01 11.91 5.50
N ASP A 62 -14.91 13.24 5.44
CA ASP A 62 -15.49 14.08 4.38
C ASP A 62 -14.88 13.82 3.00
N GLU A 63 -13.69 13.21 2.93
CA GLU A 63 -13.13 12.73 1.67
C GLU A 63 -14.02 11.70 0.96
N LYS A 64 -14.96 11.06 1.69
CA LYS A 64 -15.98 10.17 1.11
C LYS A 64 -16.69 10.77 -0.09
N LYS A 65 -16.92 12.10 -0.11
CA LYS A 65 -17.61 12.78 -1.23
C LYS A 65 -16.85 12.69 -2.55
N TYR A 66 -15.56 12.39 -2.51
CA TYR A 66 -14.69 12.19 -3.67
C TYR A 66 -14.44 10.71 -3.99
N TYR A 67 -15.00 9.80 -3.20
CA TYR A 67 -14.78 8.37 -3.38
C TYR A 67 -15.95 7.73 -4.13
N ASP A 68 -15.67 7.15 -5.29
CA ASP A 68 -16.63 6.35 -6.05
C ASP A 68 -16.49 4.89 -5.65
N TYR A 69 -17.52 4.35 -4.99
CA TYR A 69 -17.56 2.96 -4.57
C TYR A 69 -17.78 1.98 -5.72
N ALA A 70 -18.38 2.39 -6.84
CA ALA A 70 -18.66 1.52 -7.96
C ALA A 70 -17.37 1.18 -8.72
N SER A 71 -16.54 2.19 -8.99
CA SER A 71 -15.22 2.02 -9.60
C SER A 71 -14.15 1.63 -8.57
N ASN A 72 -14.43 1.93 -7.29
CA ASN A 72 -13.47 1.93 -6.21
C ASN A 72 -12.25 2.83 -6.51
N SER A 73 -12.54 4.09 -6.83
CA SER A 73 -11.52 5.10 -7.14
C SER A 73 -11.80 6.42 -6.43
N CYS A 74 -10.74 7.19 -6.22
CA CYS A 74 -10.87 8.59 -5.86
C CYS A 74 -10.99 9.45 -7.13
N VAL A 75 -11.76 10.53 -7.06
CA VAL A 75 -11.80 11.55 -8.11
C VAL A 75 -10.37 12.08 -8.36
N GLU A 76 -10.04 12.31 -9.63
CA GLU A 76 -8.72 12.79 -10.03
C GLU A 76 -8.36 14.11 -9.32
N GLY A 77 -7.14 14.19 -8.78
CA GLY A 77 -6.66 15.35 -8.03
C GLY A 77 -7.22 15.50 -6.62
N GLN A 78 -8.10 14.60 -6.17
CA GLN A 78 -8.64 14.60 -4.80
C GLN A 78 -7.91 13.57 -3.91
N LEU A 79 -8.09 13.72 -2.60
CA LEU A 79 -7.61 12.79 -1.59
C LEU A 79 -8.78 11.96 -1.08
N CYS A 80 -8.56 10.65 -0.97
CA CYS A 80 -9.50 9.71 -0.36
C CYS A 80 -8.82 8.74 0.61
N GLY A 81 -7.50 8.86 0.78
CA GLY A 81 -6.69 7.91 1.56
C GLY A 81 -7.07 7.91 3.04
N HIS A 82 -7.42 9.07 3.60
CA HIS A 82 -7.79 9.15 5.00
C HIS A 82 -9.16 8.50 5.21
N TYR A 83 -10.12 8.77 4.33
CA TYR A 83 -11.43 8.13 4.36
C TYR A 83 -11.32 6.60 4.22
N THR A 84 -10.61 6.11 3.21
CA THR A 84 -10.48 4.66 2.98
C THR A 84 -9.79 3.95 4.13
N GLN A 85 -8.84 4.59 4.80
CA GLN A 85 -8.22 4.04 6.02
C GLN A 85 -9.23 3.90 7.17
N ILE A 86 -10.10 4.89 7.38
CA ILE A 86 -11.11 4.86 8.46
C ILE A 86 -12.09 3.70 8.24
N VAL A 87 -12.56 3.52 7.01
CA VAL A 87 -13.57 2.49 6.69
C VAL A 87 -12.95 1.17 6.24
N TRP A 88 -11.66 0.96 6.47
CA TRP A 88 -10.97 -0.19 5.93
C TRP A 88 -11.43 -1.49 6.60
N LYS A 89 -12.04 -2.37 5.81
CA LYS A 89 -12.74 -3.58 6.30
C LYS A 89 -11.90 -4.49 7.19
N THR A 90 -10.58 -4.55 7.00
CA THR A 90 -9.69 -5.43 7.76
C THR A 90 -9.04 -4.77 8.96
N THR A 91 -9.09 -3.44 9.07
CA THR A 91 -8.53 -2.72 10.21
C THR A 91 -9.36 -3.01 11.45
N ARG A 92 -8.71 -3.22 12.59
CA ARG A 92 -9.35 -3.63 13.85
C ARG A 92 -9.03 -2.70 15.00
N ARG A 93 -7.85 -2.09 14.98
CA ARG A 93 -7.28 -1.38 16.10
C ARG A 93 -6.89 0.03 15.68
N VAL A 94 -7.05 0.97 16.59
CA VAL A 94 -6.66 2.37 16.39
C VAL A 94 -6.05 2.94 17.66
N GLY A 95 -5.07 3.83 17.51
CA GLY A 95 -4.57 4.66 18.60
C GLY A 95 -4.11 6.01 18.04
N CYS A 96 -4.42 7.09 18.75
CA CYS A 96 -4.20 8.45 18.24
C CYS A 96 -3.51 9.34 19.26
N ALA A 97 -2.91 10.42 18.76
CA ALA A 97 -2.33 11.47 19.58
C ALA A 97 -2.57 12.85 18.97
N ARG A 98 -2.60 13.85 19.86
CA ARG A 98 -2.70 15.27 19.53
C ARG A 98 -1.61 16.03 20.27
N VAL A 99 -0.94 16.95 19.58
CA VAL A 99 0.01 17.90 20.18
C VAL A 99 -0.30 19.32 19.73
N ILE A 100 0.07 20.28 20.58
CA ILE A 100 0.19 21.68 20.18
C ILE A 100 1.66 21.89 19.81
N CYS A 101 1.91 22.40 18.61
CA CYS A 101 3.23 22.69 18.08
C CYS A 101 3.76 24.01 18.64
N ASP A 102 5.05 24.28 18.48
CA ASP A 102 5.70 25.51 18.96
C ASP A 102 5.16 26.75 18.22
N SER A 103 4.62 26.57 17.01
CA SER A 103 3.87 27.61 16.27
C SER A 103 2.54 27.99 16.92
N GLY A 104 2.02 27.19 17.86
CA GLY A 104 0.68 27.31 18.41
C GLY A 104 -0.40 26.56 17.63
N ASP A 105 -0.04 25.95 16.49
CA ASP A 105 -0.91 25.09 15.69
C ASP A 105 -1.06 23.69 16.30
N VAL A 106 -1.93 22.88 15.72
CA VAL A 106 -2.22 21.51 16.18
C VAL A 106 -1.79 20.50 15.14
N PHE A 107 -1.08 19.47 15.59
CA PHE A 107 -0.81 18.25 14.84
C PHE A 107 -1.51 17.06 15.50
N MET A 108 -2.16 16.23 14.71
CA MET A 108 -2.74 14.95 15.16
C MET A 108 -2.32 13.81 14.25
N THR A 109 -2.15 12.63 14.83
CA THR A 109 -1.97 11.38 14.08
C THR A 109 -2.79 10.26 14.70
N CYS A 110 -3.34 9.39 13.86
CA CYS A 110 -3.98 8.15 14.24
C CYS A 110 -3.33 7.00 13.49
N ASN A 111 -2.91 5.96 14.21
CA ASN A 111 -2.34 4.76 13.64
C ASN A 111 -3.33 3.59 13.69
N TYR A 112 -3.33 2.76 12.65
CA TYR A 112 -4.32 1.72 12.41
C TYR A 112 -3.65 0.36 12.22
N ASP A 113 -4.22 -0.68 12.82
CA ASP A 113 -3.76 -2.06 12.66
C ASP A 113 -4.91 -3.08 12.50
N PRO A 114 -4.82 -4.04 11.56
CA PRO A 114 -3.90 -4.03 10.43
C PRO A 114 -4.06 -2.73 9.62
N PRO A 115 -2.99 -2.21 9.00
CA PRO A 115 -3.09 -1.05 8.11
C PRO A 115 -4.23 -1.15 7.08
N GLY A 116 -4.59 -0.03 6.50
CA GLY A 116 -5.43 0.03 5.30
C GLY A 116 -4.61 0.38 4.08
N ASN A 117 -5.30 0.72 3.00
CA ASN A 117 -4.72 1.35 1.82
C ASN A 117 -3.59 0.56 1.12
N TYR A 118 -3.43 -0.74 1.40
CA TYR A 118 -2.53 -1.58 0.61
C TYR A 118 -3.14 -1.87 -0.75
N ILE A 119 -2.37 -1.46 -1.75
CA ILE A 119 -2.22 -1.98 -3.10
C ILE A 119 -3.27 -3.03 -3.52
N VAL A 120 -4.25 -2.53 -4.28
CA VAL A 120 -4.96 -3.20 -5.38
C VAL A 120 -6.03 -4.25 -5.05
N ARG A 121 -5.77 -5.24 -4.18
CA ARG A 121 -6.83 -6.23 -3.86
C ARG A 121 -7.89 -5.65 -2.96
N ALA A 122 -7.50 -4.83 -2.00
CA ALA A 122 -8.44 -4.25 -1.07
C ALA A 122 -9.26 -3.09 -1.66
N THR A 123 -8.75 -2.42 -2.70
CA THR A 123 -9.56 -1.55 -3.56
C THR A 123 -10.59 -2.36 -4.37
N LYS A 124 -10.38 -3.63 -4.65
CA LYS A 124 -11.42 -4.47 -5.27
C LYS A 124 -12.20 -5.32 -4.27
N MET A 125 -12.06 -5.07 -2.96
CA MET A 125 -12.62 -5.90 -1.88
C MET A 125 -12.27 -7.40 -2.02
N GLU A 126 -11.19 -7.72 -2.73
CA GLU A 126 -10.71 -9.08 -2.91
C GLU A 126 -10.00 -9.57 -1.64
N LEU A 127 -10.12 -10.87 -1.38
CA LEU A 127 -9.48 -11.47 -0.20
C LEU A 127 -7.96 -11.25 -0.23
N PRO A 128 -7.33 -11.01 0.93
CA PRO A 128 -5.88 -10.89 1.01
C PRO A 128 -5.21 -12.19 0.55
N LEU A 129 -4.05 -12.07 -0.09
CA LEU A 129 -3.21 -13.22 -0.43
C LEU A 129 -2.58 -13.77 0.85
N THR A 130 -2.52 -15.09 0.97
CA THR A 130 -1.76 -15.75 2.03
C THR A 130 -0.34 -16.02 1.55
N TRP A 131 0.65 -15.76 2.39
CA TRP A 131 2.02 -16.10 2.07
C TRP A 131 2.19 -17.61 1.96
N ASP A 132 2.94 -18.04 0.96
CA ASP A 132 3.23 -19.45 0.72
C ASP A 132 4.74 -19.66 0.57
N SER A 133 5.33 -20.34 1.54
CA SER A 133 6.76 -20.65 1.54
C SER A 133 7.20 -21.52 0.36
N ASN A 134 6.32 -22.32 -0.24
CA ASN A 134 6.65 -23.09 -1.44
C ASN A 134 6.79 -22.18 -2.66
N LEU A 135 5.89 -21.20 -2.81
CA LEU A 135 5.98 -20.18 -3.87
C LEU A 135 7.19 -19.26 -3.64
N GLU A 136 7.49 -18.91 -2.39
CA GLU A 136 8.69 -18.14 -2.05
C GLU A 136 9.97 -18.89 -2.42
N ASN A 137 10.06 -20.18 -2.09
CA ASN A 137 11.22 -21.00 -2.43
C ASN A 137 11.39 -21.12 -3.95
N TYR A 138 10.27 -21.23 -4.67
CA TYR A 138 10.26 -21.22 -6.12
C TYR A 138 10.76 -19.87 -6.69
N ALA A 139 10.21 -18.76 -6.21
CA ALA A 139 10.63 -17.40 -6.57
C ALA A 139 12.12 -17.18 -6.29
N LYS A 140 12.64 -17.67 -5.13
CA LYS A 140 14.06 -17.59 -4.77
C LYS A 140 14.93 -18.38 -5.74
N TRP A 141 14.50 -19.60 -6.09
CA TRP A 141 15.18 -20.42 -7.09
C TRP A 141 15.25 -19.68 -8.42
N TRP A 142 14.14 -19.13 -8.92
CA TRP A 142 14.15 -18.42 -10.20
C TRP A 142 15.01 -17.15 -10.17
N ALA A 143 14.85 -16.33 -9.13
CA ALA A 143 15.65 -15.12 -8.94
C ALA A 143 17.16 -15.43 -8.94
N SER A 144 17.57 -16.56 -8.34
CA SER A 144 18.98 -16.98 -8.35
C SER A 144 19.54 -17.18 -9.77
N GLN A 145 18.73 -17.67 -10.71
CA GLN A 145 19.11 -17.88 -12.11
C GLN A 145 19.28 -16.58 -12.89
N ARG A 146 18.76 -15.46 -12.37
CA ARG A 146 18.81 -14.14 -13.03
C ARG A 146 19.99 -13.27 -12.59
N ARG A 147 20.88 -13.77 -11.71
CA ARG A 147 22.04 -12.99 -11.23
C ARG A 147 22.98 -12.55 -12.34
N GLU A 148 23.16 -13.38 -13.37
CA GLU A 148 24.11 -13.14 -14.47
C GLU A 148 23.44 -12.62 -15.76
N VAL A 149 22.17 -12.97 -16.00
CA VAL A 149 21.50 -12.73 -17.29
C VAL A 149 20.70 -11.42 -17.29
N ARG A 150 21.11 -10.42 -18.08
CA ARG A 150 20.40 -9.13 -18.29
C ARG A 150 19.19 -9.22 -19.22
N ARG A 151 18.37 -10.25 -19.03
CA ARG A 151 17.11 -10.42 -19.77
C ARG A 151 15.97 -10.60 -18.77
N LEU A 152 14.95 -9.75 -18.90
CA LEU A 152 13.69 -9.92 -18.22
C LEU A 152 12.96 -11.10 -18.87
N MET A 153 12.75 -12.17 -18.12
CA MET A 153 12.16 -13.40 -18.63
C MET A 153 11.41 -14.10 -17.52
N HIS A 154 10.19 -14.53 -17.83
CA HIS A 154 9.40 -15.36 -16.94
C HIS A 154 10.05 -16.73 -16.75
N SER A 155 9.75 -17.36 -15.61
CA SER A 155 10.36 -18.61 -15.17
C SER A 155 9.96 -19.83 -16.00
N PHE A 156 8.85 -19.74 -16.74
CA PHE A 156 8.35 -20.76 -17.66
C PHE A 156 7.81 -20.13 -18.95
N PRO A 157 7.76 -20.89 -20.06
CA PRO A 157 6.85 -20.58 -21.16
C PRO A 157 5.40 -20.71 -20.68
N GLU A 158 4.52 -19.82 -21.12
CA GLU A 158 3.12 -19.60 -20.65
C GLU A 158 2.23 -20.84 -20.51
N SER A 159 2.63 -22.02 -20.97
CA SER A 159 1.77 -23.20 -21.15
C SER A 159 1.88 -24.31 -20.09
N ASP A 160 2.86 -24.31 -19.17
CA ASP A 160 3.14 -25.51 -18.36
C ASP A 160 2.90 -25.40 -16.83
N PHE A 161 2.45 -24.25 -16.30
CA PHE A 161 2.07 -24.14 -14.87
C PHE A 161 0.87 -23.21 -14.61
N LYS A 162 0.04 -23.57 -13.61
CA LYS A 162 -1.11 -22.80 -13.12
C LYS A 162 -0.75 -21.58 -12.24
N LEU A 163 0.51 -21.14 -12.26
CA LEU A 163 1.00 -20.06 -11.40
C LEU A 163 1.16 -18.79 -12.25
N GLY A 164 0.60 -17.69 -11.77
CA GLY A 164 0.94 -16.38 -12.33
C GLY A 164 2.35 -15.99 -11.91
N GLU A 165 2.97 -15.07 -12.64
CA GLU A 165 4.27 -14.52 -12.26
C GLU A 165 4.33 -13.04 -12.63
N ASN A 166 4.67 -12.20 -11.66
CA ASN A 166 5.04 -10.81 -11.92
C ASN A 166 6.56 -10.67 -11.71
N ILE A 167 7.23 -9.98 -12.62
CA ILE A 167 8.68 -9.77 -12.56
C ILE A 167 9.04 -8.30 -12.74
N SER A 168 10.10 -7.85 -12.06
CA SER A 168 10.59 -6.49 -12.17
C SER A 168 12.09 -6.42 -11.92
N TRP A 169 12.74 -5.41 -12.47
CA TRP A 169 14.13 -5.13 -12.22
C TRP A 169 14.41 -3.63 -12.31
N GLY A 170 15.44 -3.18 -11.59
CA GLY A 170 15.85 -1.78 -11.60
C GLY A 170 17.05 -1.55 -10.70
N SER A 171 17.46 -0.31 -10.52
CA SER A 171 18.77 0.01 -9.95
C SER A 171 18.73 0.18 -8.42
N GLY A 172 19.52 -0.63 -7.70
CA GLY A 172 19.95 -0.36 -6.33
C GLY A 172 18.86 -0.20 -5.24
N ASN A 173 19.09 0.72 -4.31
CA ASN A 173 18.35 0.90 -3.05
C ASN A 173 16.92 1.45 -3.23
N THR A 174 16.57 1.97 -4.41
CA THR A 174 15.23 2.47 -4.71
C THR A 174 14.26 1.36 -5.14
N TRP A 175 14.79 0.22 -5.60
CA TRP A 175 13.99 -0.94 -6.01
C TRP A 175 13.65 -1.84 -4.81
N THR A 176 12.74 -1.33 -3.97
CA THR A 176 12.20 -2.03 -2.80
C THR A 176 11.00 -2.91 -3.19
N PRO A 177 10.65 -3.93 -2.37
CA PRO A 177 9.44 -4.72 -2.61
C PRO A 177 8.17 -3.90 -2.75
N THR A 178 8.01 -2.85 -1.94
CA THR A 178 6.84 -1.97 -2.04
C THR A 178 6.86 -1.16 -3.33
N HIS A 179 8.00 -0.61 -3.73
CA HIS A 179 8.11 0.14 -4.98
C HIS A 179 7.67 -0.73 -6.17
N VAL A 180 8.14 -1.98 -6.23
CA VAL A 180 7.77 -2.93 -7.28
C VAL A 180 6.28 -3.27 -7.25
N ALA A 181 5.73 -3.56 -6.06
CA ALA A 181 4.30 -3.84 -5.92
C ALA A 181 3.42 -2.66 -6.34
N ASN A 182 3.83 -1.43 -6.03
CA ASN A 182 3.16 -0.20 -6.47
C ASN A 182 3.25 -0.02 -7.99
N ALA A 183 4.43 -0.25 -8.59
CA ALA A 183 4.59 -0.13 -10.03
C ALA A 183 3.68 -1.10 -10.79
N TRP A 184 3.62 -2.36 -10.36
CA TRP A 184 2.69 -3.36 -10.88
C TRP A 184 1.22 -2.96 -10.71
N ALA A 185 0.91 -2.30 -9.59
CA ALA A 185 -0.43 -1.82 -9.30
C ALA A 185 -0.86 -0.61 -10.13
N ASP A 186 0.08 0.28 -10.43
CA ASP A 186 -0.18 1.51 -11.18
C ASP A 186 -0.53 1.24 -12.64
N GLU A 187 -0.28 0.02 -13.15
CA GLU A 187 -0.81 -0.40 -14.45
C GLU A 187 -2.34 -0.42 -14.50
N LYS A 188 -3.04 -0.29 -13.37
CA LYS A 188 -4.51 -0.11 -13.32
C LYS A 188 -5.00 1.01 -14.23
N LYS A 189 -4.18 2.05 -14.46
CA LYS A 189 -4.52 3.17 -15.35
C LYS A 189 -4.59 2.77 -16.82
N TYR A 190 -4.04 1.62 -17.16
CA TYR A 190 -4.04 1.02 -18.49
C TYR A 190 -5.01 -0.15 -18.61
N TYR A 191 -5.82 -0.43 -17.58
CA TYR A 191 -6.84 -1.48 -17.63
C TYR A 191 -8.21 -0.86 -17.93
N ASP A 192 -8.84 -1.30 -19.03
CA ASP A 192 -10.22 -0.94 -19.36
C ASP A 192 -11.18 -1.97 -18.73
N TYR A 193 -11.99 -1.48 -17.79
CA TYR A 193 -12.97 -2.30 -17.07
C TYR A 193 -14.22 -2.62 -17.89
N ALA A 194 -14.52 -1.83 -18.93
CA ALA A 194 -15.68 -2.06 -19.77
C ALA A 194 -15.42 -3.21 -20.76
N SER A 195 -14.23 -3.23 -21.35
CA SER A 195 -13.79 -4.31 -22.26
C SER A 195 -13.12 -5.49 -21.55
N ASN A 196 -12.74 -5.32 -20.28
CA ASN A 196 -11.96 -6.28 -19.52
C ASN A 196 -10.62 -6.62 -20.22
N SER A 197 -9.94 -5.59 -20.73
CA SER A 197 -8.68 -5.70 -21.48
C SER A 197 -7.71 -4.57 -21.14
N CYS A 198 -6.42 -4.73 -21.45
CA CYS A 198 -5.49 -3.60 -21.45
C CYS A 198 -5.85 -2.61 -22.57
N VAL A 199 -5.56 -1.33 -22.34
CA VAL A 199 -5.51 -0.31 -23.40
C VAL A 199 -4.49 -0.74 -24.45
N GLU A 200 -4.81 -0.52 -25.73
CA GLU A 200 -3.97 -0.93 -26.85
C GLU A 200 -2.54 -0.39 -26.71
N GLY A 201 -1.55 -1.28 -26.83
CA GLY A 201 -0.13 -0.93 -26.71
C GLY A 201 0.40 -0.72 -25.29
N GLN A 202 -0.43 -0.86 -24.26
CA GLN A 202 -0.02 -0.76 -22.85
C GLN A 202 0.04 -2.13 -22.17
N LEU A 203 0.85 -2.23 -21.12
CA LEU A 203 0.91 -3.40 -20.26
C LEU A 203 0.05 -3.17 -19.01
N CYS A 204 -0.75 -4.18 -18.69
CA CYS A 204 -1.57 -4.21 -17.48
C CYS A 204 -1.58 -5.59 -16.81
N GLY A 205 -0.72 -6.49 -17.28
CA GLY A 205 -0.65 -7.89 -16.86
C GLY A 205 -0.33 -8.02 -15.38
N ASP A 206 0.63 -7.24 -14.89
CA ASP A 206 1.05 -7.29 -13.49
C ASP A 206 -0.09 -6.82 -12.57
N TYR A 207 -0.83 -5.78 -12.98
CA TYR A 207 -2.04 -5.34 -12.26
C TYR A 207 -3.11 -6.43 -12.24
N THR A 208 -3.42 -7.01 -13.40
CA THR A 208 -4.49 -8.02 -13.49
C THR A 208 -4.18 -9.25 -12.64
N GLN A 209 -2.92 -9.69 -12.59
CA GLN A 209 -2.48 -10.79 -11.75
C GLN A 209 -2.63 -10.46 -10.25
N ASN A 210 -2.33 -9.22 -9.85
CA ASN A 210 -2.50 -8.75 -8.48
C ASN A 210 -3.98 -8.79 -8.03
N VAL A 211 -4.92 -8.37 -8.89
CA VAL A 211 -6.37 -8.42 -8.57
C VAL A 211 -7.05 -9.75 -8.87
N TRP A 212 -6.36 -10.70 -9.50
CA TRP A 212 -7.02 -11.87 -10.06
C TRP A 212 -7.80 -12.64 -8.98
N LYS A 213 -9.11 -12.80 -9.21
CA LYS A 213 -10.04 -13.29 -8.19
C LYS A 213 -9.80 -14.73 -7.80
N SER A 214 -9.15 -15.58 -8.61
CA SER A 214 -8.81 -16.95 -8.17
C SER A 214 -7.45 -17.06 -7.49
N THR A 215 -6.61 -16.02 -7.55
CA THR A 215 -5.30 -16.00 -6.87
C THR A 215 -5.52 -15.85 -5.37
N ARG A 216 -4.91 -16.73 -4.58
CA ARG A 216 -5.09 -16.81 -3.12
C ARG A 216 -3.80 -16.84 -2.33
N ARG A 217 -2.70 -17.21 -2.99
CA ARG A 217 -1.40 -17.45 -2.38
C ARG A 217 -0.37 -16.61 -3.13
N VAL A 218 0.67 -16.21 -2.42
CA VAL A 218 1.80 -15.49 -3.02
C VAL A 218 3.10 -15.88 -2.36
N GLY A 219 4.18 -15.94 -3.13
CA GLY A 219 5.54 -16.00 -2.64
C GLY A 219 6.48 -15.21 -3.54
N CYS A 220 7.34 -14.39 -2.94
CA CYS A 220 8.19 -13.47 -3.66
C CYS A 220 9.66 -13.62 -3.30
N ALA A 221 10.54 -13.23 -4.21
CA ALA A 221 11.97 -13.15 -3.96
C ALA A 221 12.58 -11.88 -4.53
N ARG A 222 13.63 -11.41 -3.85
CA ARG A 222 14.46 -10.28 -4.26
C ARG A 222 15.93 -10.72 -4.32
N VAL A 223 16.62 -10.37 -5.39
CA VAL A 223 18.04 -10.65 -5.57
C VAL A 223 18.78 -9.42 -6.09
N ILE A 224 20.00 -9.21 -5.59
CA ILE A 224 20.94 -8.25 -6.19
C ILE A 224 21.75 -9.01 -7.24
N ARG A 225 21.72 -8.53 -8.47
CA ARG A 225 22.40 -9.10 -9.63
C ARG A 225 23.86 -8.65 -9.66
N ASN A 226 24.70 -9.35 -10.43
CA ASN A 226 26.13 -9.03 -10.51
C ASN A 226 26.40 -7.63 -11.09
N SER A 227 25.43 -7.08 -11.84
CA SER A 227 25.47 -5.70 -12.31
C SER A 227 25.20 -4.64 -11.25
N GLY A 228 24.79 -5.02 -10.04
CA GLY A 228 24.31 -4.11 -8.99
C GLY A 228 22.82 -3.78 -9.06
N ASP A 229 22.13 -4.19 -10.12
CA ASP A 229 20.68 -4.04 -10.27
C ASP A 229 19.94 -5.06 -9.39
N VAL A 230 18.73 -4.73 -8.98
CA VAL A 230 17.83 -5.61 -8.24
C VAL A 230 16.89 -6.31 -9.23
N PHE A 231 16.64 -7.60 -9.01
CA PHE A 231 15.56 -8.34 -9.67
C PHE A 231 14.59 -8.89 -8.63
N MET A 232 13.30 -8.81 -8.95
CA MET A 232 12.21 -9.28 -8.13
C MET A 232 11.26 -10.14 -8.96
N THR A 233 10.80 -11.23 -8.37
CA THR A 233 9.76 -12.10 -8.92
C THR A 233 8.79 -12.49 -7.82
N CYS A 234 7.51 -12.59 -8.15
CA CYS A 234 6.42 -13.05 -7.29
C CYS A 234 5.55 -14.06 -8.04
N ASN A 235 5.18 -15.15 -7.37
CA ASN A 235 4.36 -16.25 -7.87
C ASN A 235 3.14 -16.50 -6.99
#